data_AF-A0A845E7Q1-F1
#
_entry.id   AF-A0A845E7Q1-F1
#
_cell.length_a   1.000
_cell.length_b   1.000
_cell.length_c   1.000
_cell.angle_alpha   90.00
_cell.angle_beta   90.00
_cell.angle_gamma   90.00
#
_symmetry.space_group_name_H-M   'P 1'
#
loop_
_entity.id
_entity.type
_entity.pdbx_description
1 polymer ?
#
loop_
_entity_poly.entity_id
_entity_poly.type
_entity_poly.pdbx_seq_one_letter_code
_entity_poly.pdbx_strand_id
1 'polypeptide(L)' 'MADIFSDYGYSSVYHRFKTPLYVTGLLDEMEPELLEDFFEHMDLSLDLFFDEFRFWIQYYSASQNNHS' A
#
# COMPACT_ATOMS: atom_id res chain seq x y z
N MET A 1 -1.31 7.02 7.55
CA MET A 1 -1.72 6.40 6.26
C MET A 1 -1.84 7.41 5.14
N ALA A 2 -2.81 8.35 5.15
CA ALA A 2 -2.92 9.35 4.06
C ALA A 2 -1.62 10.15 3.84
N ASP A 3 -0.95 10.54 4.92
CA ASP A 3 0.30 11.30 4.88
C ASP A 3 1.42 10.50 4.21
N ILE A 4 1.59 9.21 4.56
CA ILE A 4 2.58 8.32 3.92
C ILE A 4 2.36 8.24 2.40
N PHE A 5 1.12 8.03 1.94
CA PHE A 5 0.87 8.06 0.49
C PHE A 5 1.25 9.41 -0.13
N SER A 6 1.02 10.52 0.57
CA SER A 6 1.40 11.84 0.08
C SER A 6 2.91 12.03 0.00
N ASP A 7 3.64 11.60 1.03
CA ASP A 7 5.09 11.75 1.14
C ASP A 7 5.82 11.00 0.01
N TYR A 8 5.24 9.89 -0.46
CA TYR A 8 5.77 9.09 -1.57
C TYR A 8 5.15 9.41 -2.93
N GLY A 9 4.33 10.46 -3.05
CA GLY A 9 3.74 10.90 -4.32
C GLY A 9 2.51 10.10 -4.80
N TYR A 10 1.98 9.21 -3.96
CA TYR A 10 0.81 8.37 -4.22
C TYR A 10 -0.50 8.96 -3.67
N SER A 11 -0.56 10.27 -3.41
CA SER A 11 -1.78 10.97 -2.96
C SER A 11 -3.01 10.68 -3.84
N SER A 12 -2.83 10.62 -5.16
CA SER A 12 -3.91 10.30 -6.11
C SER A 12 -4.42 8.86 -5.96
N VAL A 13 -3.50 7.92 -5.73
CA VAL A 13 -3.80 6.51 -5.47
C VAL A 13 -4.61 6.37 -4.18
N TYR A 14 -4.17 7.03 -3.10
CA TYR A 14 -4.91 7.04 -1.84
C TYR A 14 -6.33 7.57 -2.00
N HIS A 15 -6.50 8.67 -2.74
CA HIS A 15 -7.83 9.24 -2.97
C HIS A 15 -8.75 8.29 -3.73
N ARG A 16 -8.23 7.63 -4.78
CA ARG A 16 -8.98 6.62 -5.55
C ARG A 16 -9.34 5.40 -4.72
N PHE A 17 -8.46 4.98 -3.82
CA PHE A 17 -8.62 3.75 -3.04
C PHE A 17 -9.18 3.94 -1.64
N LYS A 18 -9.44 5.17 -1.21
CA LYS A 18 -9.91 5.47 0.16
C LYS A 18 -11.10 4.61 0.58
N THR A 19 -12.13 4.52 -0.27
CA THR A 19 -13.33 3.72 0.01
C THR A 19 -13.03 2.21 0.07
N PRO A 20 -12.41 1.59 -0.95
CA PRO A 20 -12.12 0.16 -0.88
C PRO A 20 -11.13 -0.18 0.24
N LEU A 21 -10.13 0.65 0.54
CA LEU A 21 -9.22 0.46 1.69
C LEU A 21 -9.98 0.42 3.02
N TYR A 22 -10.93 1.34 3.21
CA TYR A 22 -11.77 1.37 4.42
C TYR A 22 -12.68 0.14 4.52
N VAL A 23 -13.27 -0.31 3.40
CA VAL A 23 -14.19 -1.47 3.39
C VAL A 23 -13.45 -2.78 3.63
N THR A 24 -12.26 -2.95 3.05
CA THR A 24 -11.51 -4.20 3.16
C THR A 24 -10.64 -4.28 4.42
N GLY A 25 -10.36 -3.15 5.06
CA GLY A 25 -9.41 -3.07 6.17
C GLY A 25 -7.99 -3.47 5.76
N LEU A 26 -7.64 -3.34 4.46
CA LEU A 26 -6.37 -3.87 3.91
C LEU A 26 -5.13 -3.36 4.66
N LEU A 27 -5.19 -2.14 5.20
CA LEU A 27 -4.07 -1.49 5.89
C LEU A 27 -4.30 -1.37 7.40
N ASP A 28 -5.38 -1.94 7.94
CA ASP A 28 -5.78 -1.69 9.34
C ASP A 28 -4.78 -2.31 10.34
N GLU A 29 -4.19 -3.45 9.99
CA GLU A 29 -3.18 -4.15 10.78
C GLU A 29 -1.75 -3.88 10.29
N MET A 30 -1.58 -2.99 9.31
CA MET A 30 -0.30 -2.75 8.69
C MET A 30 0.43 -1.61 9.40
N GLU A 31 1.64 -1.89 9.89
CA GLU A 31 2.48 -0.87 10.50
C GLU A 31 2.87 0.21 9.48
N PRO A 32 2.88 1.50 9.87
CA PRO A 32 3.30 2.61 9.02
C PRO A 32 4.65 2.38 8.34
N GLU A 33 5.63 1.86 9.07
CA GLU A 33 6.99 1.60 8.60
C GLU A 33 7.03 0.55 7.48
N LEU A 34 6.13 -0.44 7.52
CA LEU A 34 6.03 -1.45 6.46
C LEU A 34 5.43 -0.85 5.17
N LEU A 35 4.53 0.12 5.30
CA LEU A 35 3.98 0.84 4.15
C LEU A 35 5.04 1.74 3.50
N GLU A 36 5.83 2.42 4.32
CA GLU A 36 6.96 3.24 3.87
C GLU A 36 7.99 2.36 3.14
N ASP A 37 8.41 1.25 3.75
CA ASP A 37 9.33 0.27 3.17
C ASP A 37 8.80 -0.32 1.84
N PHE A 38 7.50 -0.61 1.78
CA PHE A 38 6.84 -1.03 0.54
C PHE A 38 6.96 0.03 -0.56
N PHE A 39 6.72 1.31 -0.26
CA PHE A 39 6.83 2.39 -1.25
C PHE A 39 8.29 2.69 -1.65
N GLU A 40 9.27 2.42 -0.79
CA GLU A 40 10.69 2.51 -1.13
C GLU A 40 11.14 1.44 -2.13
N HIS A 41 10.54 0.25 -2.06
CA HIS A 41 10.93 -0.91 -2.86
C HIS A 41 10.06 -1.13 -4.10
N MET A 42 8.92 -0.46 -4.21
CA MET A 42 7.95 -0.68 -5.28
C MET A 42 7.73 0.58 -6.13
N ASP A 43 7.81 0.40 -7.44
CA ASP A 43 7.40 1.42 -8.41
C ASP A 43 5.95 1.16 -8.86
N LEU A 44 5.00 1.90 -8.27
CA LEU A 44 3.59 1.75 -8.57
C LEU A 44 3.16 2.74 -9.66
N SER A 45 2.50 2.23 -10.69
CA SER A 45 1.80 3.09 -11.65
C SER A 45 0.69 3.88 -10.96
N LEU A 46 0.63 5.20 -11.16
CA LEU A 46 -0.47 6.02 -10.63
C LEU A 46 -1.86 5.62 -11.15
N ASP A 47 -1.90 4.90 -12.28
CA ASP A 47 -3.13 4.42 -12.91
C ASP A 47 -3.55 3.02 -12.45
N LEU A 48 -2.78 2.37 -11.56
CA LEU A 48 -3.06 1.00 -11.12
C LEU A 48 -4.49 0.82 -10.59
N PHE A 49 -5.00 -0.40 -10.68
CA PHE A 49 -6.29 -0.79 -10.09
C PHE A 49 -6.13 -1.22 -8.63
N PHE A 50 -7.24 -1.18 -7.89
CA PHE A 50 -7.22 -1.53 -6.47
C PHE A 50 -6.78 -2.99 -6.24
N ASP A 51 -7.19 -3.92 -7.09
CA ASP A 51 -6.81 -5.33 -6.96
C ASP A 51 -5.31 -5.55 -7.22
N GLU A 52 -4.71 -4.78 -8.13
CA GLU A 52 -3.26 -4.80 -8.37
C GLU A 52 -2.50 -4.26 -7.15
N PHE A 53 -2.96 -3.13 -6.60
CA PHE A 53 -2.41 -2.57 -5.37
C PHE A 53 -2.47 -3.55 -4.21
N ARG A 54 -3.64 -4.17 -4.01
CA ARG A 54 -3.87 -5.19 -2.99
C ARG A 54 -2.93 -6.37 -3.17
N PHE A 55 -2.80 -6.88 -4.40
CA PHE A 55 -1.90 -7.98 -4.70
C PHE A 55 -0.46 -7.65 -4.30
N TRP A 56 0.05 -6.48 -4.69
CA TRP A 56 1.42 -6.08 -4.42
C TRP A 56 1.71 -5.90 -2.93
N ILE A 57 0.81 -5.26 -2.19
CA ILE A 57 0.96 -5.14 -0.73
C ILE A 57 1.00 -6.52 -0.08
N GLN A 58 0.07 -7.41 -0.43
CA GLN A 58 0.00 -8.74 0.19
C GLN A 58 1.22 -9.58 -0.16
N TYR A 59 1.69 -9.50 -1.40
CA TYR A 59 2.91 -10.15 -1.84
C TYR A 59 4.13 -9.65 -1.05
N TYR A 60 4.25 -8.33 -0.90
CA TYR A 60 5.34 -7.70 -0.18
C TYR A 60 5.34 -8.12 1.30
N SER A 61 4.22 -7.97 2.01
CA SER A 61 4.10 -8.38 3.42
C SER A 61 4.43 -9.86 3.62
N ALA A 62 4.00 -10.74 2.69
CA ALA A 62 4.32 -12.17 2.76
C ALA A 62 5.82 -12.44 2.51
N SER A 63 6.48 -11.66 1.65
CA SER A 63 7.92 -11.81 1.39
C SER A 63 8.77 -11.43 2.61
N GLN A 64 8.37 -10.41 3.37
CA GLN A 64 9.07 -9.99 4.60
C GLN A 64 8.92 -11.04 5.72
N ASN A 65 7.75 -11.68 5.84
CA ASN A 65 7.52 -12.75 6.81
C ASN A 65 8.33 -14.03 6.52
N ASN A 66 8.80 -14.24 5.29
CA ASN A 66 9.63 -15.38 4.91
C ASN A 66 11.13 -15.16 5.16
N HIS A 67 11.53 -14.03 5.74
CA HIS A 67 12.92 -13.74 6.12
C HIS A 67 13.13 -13.67 7.64
N SER A 68 12.16 -14.15 8.43
CA SER A 68 12.25 -14.31 9.90
C SER A 68 12.66 -15.72 10.32
#